data_AF-A0A956VW24-F1
#
_entry.id   AF-A0A956VW24-F1
#
_cell.length_a   1.000
_cell.length_b   1.000
_cell.length_c   1.000
_cell.angle_alpha   90.00
_cell.angle_beta   90.00
_cell.angle_gamma   90.00
#
_symmetry.space_group_name_H-M   'P 1'
#
loop_
_entity.id
_entity.type
_entity.pdbx_description
1 polymer ?
#
loop_
_entity_poly.entity_id
_entity_poly.type
_entity_poly.pdbx_seq_one_letter_code
_entity_poly.pdbx_strand_id
1 'polypeptide(L)'
;LYLTELVQIDDSFPGRLNTAFKFWFHAWAMLSVGGAALLALASERVLGRREARAGNLEGGWSVQRIGRTVGWAGLLVTVATMITPPMAAVARSREGQGHGLSAIGYLERNDPGFFSALRWGRDELNPQEDIVAEAISESYDAGNRFSAFTGIPTLLGWPGHERQWHSDIREDARRAAIETLYTGDRPDQLDTVYDWGITHVVVGHPERAAYGVRVSQRFAGWPIVFSTPSLQVFQTPYTPDVFARLLYEDPVTGNAQ
;
A
#
# COMPACT_ATOMS: atom_id res chain seq x y z
N LEU A 1 -13.52 8.94 -19.92
CA LEU A 1 -14.02 7.78 -19.14
C LEU A 1 -14.03 6.52 -19.98
N TYR A 2 -14.83 6.39 -21.04
CA TYR A 2 -14.83 5.18 -21.89
C TYR A 2 -13.50 4.85 -22.61
N LEU A 3 -12.62 5.84 -22.80
CA LEU A 3 -11.31 5.60 -23.42
C LEU A 3 -10.45 4.60 -22.63
N THR A 4 -10.62 4.50 -21.31
CA THR A 4 -9.89 3.54 -20.47
C THR A 4 -10.35 2.09 -20.68
N GLU A 5 -11.47 1.88 -21.34
CA GLU A 5 -11.96 0.56 -21.76
C GLU A 5 -11.38 0.15 -23.14
N LEU A 6 -10.78 1.10 -23.87
CA LEU A 6 -10.23 0.89 -25.21
C LEU A 6 -8.69 0.99 -25.26
N VAL A 7 -8.11 1.78 -24.37
CA VAL A 7 -6.67 2.02 -24.30
C VAL A 7 -6.18 1.70 -22.89
N GLN A 8 -5.40 0.64 -22.79
CA GLN A 8 -4.73 0.22 -21.57
C GLN A 8 -3.23 0.46 -21.67
N ILE A 9 -2.61 0.93 -20.59
CA ILE A 9 -1.17 0.83 -20.45
C ILE A 9 -0.83 -0.60 -20.02
N ASP A 10 0.09 -1.23 -20.75
CA ASP A 10 0.59 -2.55 -20.42
C ASP A 10 1.67 -2.41 -19.33
N ASP A 11 1.33 -2.76 -18.09
CA ASP A 11 2.26 -2.85 -16.95
C ASP A 11 1.75 -3.86 -15.90
N SER A 12 2.38 -3.87 -14.73
CA SER A 12 2.07 -4.78 -13.62
C SER A 12 0.67 -4.62 -13.00
N PHE A 13 -0.09 -3.58 -13.36
CA PHE A 13 -1.46 -3.34 -12.89
C PHE A 13 -2.48 -3.81 -13.94
N PRO A 14 -3.21 -4.91 -13.68
CA PRO A 14 -4.12 -5.45 -14.68
C PRO A 14 -5.38 -4.59 -14.85
N GLY A 15 -5.81 -4.45 -16.11
CA GLY A 15 -7.10 -3.90 -16.51
C GLY A 15 -7.18 -2.37 -16.53
N ARG A 16 -8.42 -1.87 -16.65
CA ARG A 16 -8.72 -0.44 -16.85
C ARG A 16 -8.20 0.52 -15.77
N LEU A 17 -7.93 0.00 -14.56
CA LEU A 17 -7.52 0.81 -13.42
C LEU A 17 -6.17 1.49 -13.66
N ASN A 18 -5.27 0.87 -14.42
CA ASN A 18 -3.98 1.44 -14.73
C ASN A 18 -4.09 2.79 -15.47
N THR A 19 -4.79 2.80 -16.61
CA THR A 19 -5.01 4.01 -17.41
C THR A 19 -5.82 5.04 -16.64
N ALA A 20 -6.82 4.58 -15.86
CA ALA A 20 -7.59 5.48 -15.01
C ALA A 20 -6.66 6.19 -14.02
N PHE A 21 -5.92 5.48 -13.17
CA PHE A 21 -5.08 6.12 -12.14
C PHE A 21 -4.03 7.08 -12.71
N LYS A 22 -3.43 6.76 -13.88
CA LYS A 22 -2.39 7.60 -14.49
C LYS A 22 -2.93 8.89 -15.11
N PHE A 23 -4.09 8.83 -15.76
CA PHE A 23 -4.62 9.97 -16.51
C PHE A 23 -5.83 10.64 -15.87
N TRP A 24 -6.38 10.11 -14.78
CA TRP A 24 -7.61 10.61 -14.16
C TRP A 24 -7.57 12.11 -13.88
N PHE A 25 -6.54 12.56 -13.16
CA PHE A 25 -6.40 13.97 -12.79
C PHE A 25 -6.20 14.87 -14.02
N HIS A 26 -5.38 14.45 -14.97
CA HIS A 26 -5.15 15.16 -16.22
C HIS A 26 -6.43 15.31 -17.04
N ALA A 27 -7.23 14.24 -17.14
CA ALA A 27 -8.49 14.24 -17.87
C ALA A 27 -9.49 15.22 -17.25
N TRP A 28 -9.63 15.24 -15.91
CA TRP A 28 -10.52 16.19 -15.23
C TRP A 28 -10.08 17.65 -15.39
N ALA A 29 -8.77 17.91 -15.34
CA ALA A 29 -8.23 19.25 -15.58
C ALA A 29 -8.48 19.73 -17.01
N MET A 30 -8.28 18.86 -18.01
CA MET A 30 -8.58 19.19 -19.40
C MET A 30 -10.08 19.39 -19.64
N LEU A 31 -10.93 18.56 -19.02
CA LEU A 31 -12.39 18.69 -19.12
C LEU A 31 -12.90 19.98 -18.46
N SER A 32 -12.31 20.43 -17.34
CA SER A 32 -12.72 21.67 -16.69
C SER A 32 -12.37 22.90 -17.53
N VAL A 33 -11.13 22.97 -18.04
CA VAL A 33 -10.68 24.08 -18.90
C VAL A 33 -11.42 24.07 -20.25
N GLY A 34 -11.51 22.91 -20.90
CA GLY A 34 -12.23 22.75 -22.16
C GLY A 34 -13.72 23.03 -22.01
N GLY A 35 -14.34 22.56 -20.93
CA GLY A 35 -15.73 22.84 -20.59
C GLY A 35 -15.99 24.34 -20.39
N ALA A 36 -15.13 25.03 -19.65
CA ALA A 36 -15.24 26.47 -19.45
C ALA A 36 -15.08 27.26 -20.77
N ALA A 37 -14.12 26.89 -21.61
CA ALA A 37 -13.92 27.51 -22.91
C ALA A 37 -15.10 27.27 -23.86
N LEU A 38 -15.65 26.05 -23.89
CA LEU A 38 -16.83 25.72 -24.69
C LEU A 38 -18.07 26.47 -24.20
N LEU A 39 -18.25 26.59 -22.88
CA LEU A 39 -19.31 27.39 -22.27
C LEU A 39 -19.18 28.87 -22.67
N ALA A 40 -17.97 29.44 -22.61
CA ALA A 40 -17.71 30.81 -23.03
C ALA A 40 -18.04 31.02 -24.52
N LEU A 41 -17.50 30.18 -25.42
CA LEU A 41 -17.75 30.26 -26.86
C LEU A 41 -19.22 30.04 -27.22
N ALA A 42 -19.90 29.11 -26.55
CA ALA A 42 -21.33 28.88 -26.72
C ALA A 42 -22.13 30.11 -26.25
N SER A 43 -21.75 30.72 -25.12
CA SER A 43 -22.39 31.94 -24.63
C SER A 43 -22.21 33.09 -25.63
N GLU A 44 -21.02 33.34 -26.15
CA GLU A 44 -20.74 34.41 -27.12
C GLU A 44 -21.50 34.21 -28.43
N ARG A 45 -21.52 33.00 -28.99
CA ARG A 45 -22.25 32.73 -30.24
C ARG A 45 -23.76 32.86 -30.10
N VAL A 46 -24.30 32.54 -28.93
CA VAL A 46 -25.74 32.63 -28.70
C VAL A 46 -26.19 34.03 -28.28
N LEU A 47 -25.34 34.75 -27.53
CA LEU A 47 -25.59 36.14 -27.13
C LEU A 47 -25.30 37.14 -28.26
N GLY A 48 -24.17 37.00 -28.96
CA GLY A 48 -23.76 37.89 -30.06
C GLY A 48 -24.63 37.76 -31.31
N ARG A 49 -25.20 36.59 -31.60
CA ARG A 49 -26.20 36.43 -32.69
C ARG A 49 -27.55 37.09 -32.39
N ARG A 50 -27.80 37.54 -31.16
CA ARG A 50 -29.06 38.13 -30.73
C ARG A 50 -29.01 39.62 -30.42
N GLU A 51 -27.87 40.23 -30.08
CA GLU A 51 -27.74 41.70 -30.16
C GLU A 51 -27.99 42.18 -31.59
N ALA A 52 -27.58 41.40 -32.59
CA ALA A 52 -27.87 41.66 -34.00
C ALA A 52 -29.34 41.39 -34.42
N ARG A 53 -30.16 40.73 -33.58
CA ARG A 53 -31.54 40.30 -33.91
C ARG A 53 -32.62 40.76 -32.93
N ALA A 54 -32.27 41.39 -31.82
CA ALA A 54 -33.16 41.79 -30.73
C ALA A 54 -33.68 43.24 -30.88
N GLY A 55 -34.03 43.63 -32.11
CA GLY A 55 -35.13 44.57 -32.28
C GLY A 55 -36.43 43.76 -32.20
N ASN A 56 -37.19 43.90 -31.10
CA ASN A 56 -38.55 43.40 -30.90
C ASN A 56 -38.75 41.87 -30.80
N LEU A 57 -38.68 41.28 -29.60
CA LEU A 57 -39.52 40.14 -29.22
C LEU A 57 -39.73 40.11 -27.69
N GLU A 58 -40.85 40.65 -27.23
CA GLU A 58 -41.35 40.53 -25.86
C GLU A 58 -42.01 39.15 -25.67
N GLY A 59 -41.52 38.33 -24.73
CA GLY A 59 -42.32 37.20 -24.20
C GLY A 59 -41.64 35.81 -24.12
N GLY A 60 -40.49 35.57 -24.74
CA GLY A 60 -39.77 34.29 -24.61
C GLY A 60 -38.63 34.36 -23.59
N TRP A 61 -38.34 33.27 -22.85
CA TRP A 61 -37.15 33.19 -22.00
C TRP A 61 -35.91 33.50 -22.85
N SER A 62 -35.28 34.66 -22.63
CA SER A 62 -34.10 35.02 -23.41
C SER A 62 -32.97 34.03 -23.10
N VAL A 63 -32.20 33.63 -24.11
CA VAL A 63 -31.10 32.67 -23.90
C VAL A 63 -30.08 33.16 -22.87
N GLN A 64 -29.99 34.48 -22.68
CA GLN A 64 -29.22 35.13 -21.63
C GLN A 64 -29.74 34.82 -20.23
N ARG A 65 -31.08 34.75 -20.03
CA ARG A 65 -31.67 34.26 -18.78
C ARG A 65 -31.41 32.77 -18.59
N ILE A 66 -31.56 31.96 -19.63
CA ILE A 66 -31.28 30.51 -19.55
C ILE A 66 -29.81 30.24 -19.21
N GLY A 67 -28.87 30.89 -19.90
CA GLY A 67 -27.43 30.76 -19.63
C GLY A 67 -27.06 31.24 -18.24
N ARG A 68 -27.65 32.34 -17.76
CA ARG A 68 -27.47 32.83 -16.39
C ARG A 68 -28.04 31.85 -15.37
N THR A 69 -29.22 31.28 -15.60
CA THR A 69 -29.81 30.26 -14.73
C THR A 69 -28.98 28.99 -14.70
N VAL A 70 -28.47 28.51 -15.84
CA VAL A 70 -27.57 27.35 -15.92
C VAL A 70 -26.24 27.64 -15.22
N GLY A 71 -25.67 28.83 -15.40
CA GLY A 71 -24.45 29.27 -14.70
C GLY A 71 -24.63 29.33 -13.18
N TRP A 72 -25.72 29.93 -12.70
CA TRP A 72 -26.05 29.95 -11.27
C TRP A 72 -26.33 28.56 -10.72
N ALA A 73 -27.03 27.70 -11.47
CA ALA A 73 -27.26 26.31 -11.08
C ALA A 73 -25.94 25.53 -10.98
N GLY A 74 -25.02 25.71 -11.94
CA GLY A 74 -23.69 25.10 -11.91
C GLY A 74 -22.84 25.59 -10.73
N LEU A 75 -22.86 26.90 -10.46
CA LEU A 75 -22.20 27.47 -9.28
C LEU A 75 -22.80 26.92 -7.99
N LEU A 76 -24.13 26.86 -7.90
CA LEU A 76 -24.84 26.34 -6.73
C LEU A 76 -24.53 24.86 -6.48
N VAL A 77 -24.48 24.03 -7.53
CA VAL A 77 -24.04 22.63 -7.42
C VAL A 77 -22.59 22.56 -6.95
N THR A 78 -21.69 23.37 -7.52
CA THR A 78 -20.28 23.39 -7.12
C THR A 78 -20.13 23.76 -5.65
N VAL A 79 -20.77 24.85 -5.20
CA VAL A 79 -20.78 25.27 -3.80
C VAL A 79 -21.42 24.22 -2.90
N ALA A 80 -22.51 23.59 -3.33
CA ALA A 80 -23.14 22.51 -2.59
C ALA A 80 -22.19 21.30 -2.43
N THR A 81 -21.40 20.95 -3.44
CA THR A 81 -20.41 19.86 -3.35
C THR A 81 -19.19 20.19 -2.50
N MET A 82 -18.90 21.47 -2.25
CA MET A 82 -17.83 21.88 -1.32
C MET A 82 -18.14 21.52 0.14
N ILE A 83 -19.37 21.10 0.45
CA ILE A 83 -19.70 20.53 1.76
C ILE A 83 -19.13 19.12 1.95
N THR A 84 -18.83 18.40 0.87
CA THR A 84 -18.39 17.00 0.93
C THR A 84 -17.03 16.82 1.62
N PRO A 85 -15.97 17.59 1.28
CA PRO A 85 -14.68 17.48 1.97
C PRO A 85 -14.74 17.69 3.50
N PRO A 86 -15.37 18.77 4.04
CA PRO A 86 -15.45 18.95 5.48
C PRO A 86 -16.34 17.89 6.15
N MET A 87 -17.44 17.46 5.51
CA MET A 87 -18.27 16.38 6.04
C MET A 87 -17.52 15.04 6.08
N ALA A 88 -16.75 14.73 5.04
CA ALA A 88 -15.89 13.56 5.01
C ALA A 88 -14.82 13.62 6.12
N ALA A 89 -14.19 14.79 6.32
CA ALA A 89 -13.22 14.97 7.39
C ALA A 89 -13.84 14.75 8.79
N VAL A 90 -15.04 15.28 9.03
CA VAL A 90 -15.78 15.07 10.28
C VAL A 90 -16.22 13.61 10.45
N ALA A 91 -16.65 12.96 9.37
CA ALA A 91 -17.02 11.55 9.41
C ALA A 91 -15.80 10.69 9.77
N ARG A 92 -14.66 10.90 9.09
CA ARG A 92 -13.42 10.15 9.31
C ARG A 92 -12.82 10.38 10.69
N SER A 93 -12.94 11.58 11.24
CA SER A 93 -12.47 11.86 12.62
C SER A 93 -13.30 11.16 13.70
N ARG A 94 -14.49 10.65 13.36
CA ARG A 94 -15.39 9.94 14.28
C ARG A 94 -15.38 8.41 14.10
N GLU A 95 -14.58 7.86 13.18
CA GLU A 95 -14.49 6.42 12.88
C GLU A 95 -13.74 5.60 13.96
N GLY A 96 -14.11 5.76 15.23
CA GLY A 96 -13.54 4.96 16.34
C GLY A 96 -12.02 5.05 16.50
N GLN A 97 -11.39 6.03 15.86
CA GLN A 97 -9.95 6.25 15.90
C GLN A 97 -9.55 6.70 17.31
N GLY A 98 -8.51 6.09 17.88
CA GLY A 98 -7.93 6.57 19.12
C GLY A 98 -7.35 7.98 18.93
N HIS A 99 -7.42 8.82 19.96
CA HIS A 99 -6.78 10.13 19.92
C HIS A 99 -5.25 9.96 19.85
N GLY A 100 -4.59 10.66 18.92
CA GLY A 100 -3.13 10.72 18.81
C GLY A 100 -2.61 10.63 17.38
N LEU A 101 -1.29 10.74 17.23
CA LEU A 101 -0.58 10.61 15.94
C LEU A 101 0.10 9.23 15.78
N SER A 102 -0.08 8.34 16.75
CA SER A 102 0.50 6.99 16.70
C SER A 102 -0.38 6.07 15.86
N ALA A 103 0.12 5.70 14.67
CA ALA A 103 -0.55 4.73 13.78
C ALA A 103 -0.76 3.35 14.43
N ILE A 104 0.05 3.01 15.45
CA ILE A 104 -0.02 1.75 16.19
C ILE A 104 -0.64 1.89 17.58
N GLY A 105 -1.06 3.08 18.00
CA GLY A 105 -1.55 3.34 19.37
C GLY A 105 -2.81 2.54 19.75
N TYR A 106 -3.57 2.05 18.76
CA TYR A 106 -4.69 1.16 19.03
C TYR A 106 -4.25 -0.23 19.53
N LEU A 107 -3.03 -0.66 19.23
CA LEU A 107 -2.52 -1.97 19.61
C LEU A 107 -2.26 -2.08 21.12
N GLU A 108 -1.96 -0.97 21.79
CA GLU A 108 -1.85 -0.94 23.26
C GLU A 108 -3.10 -1.52 23.95
N ARG A 109 -4.27 -1.36 23.34
CA ARG A 109 -5.54 -1.87 23.85
C ARG A 109 -5.95 -3.18 23.19
N ASN A 110 -5.78 -3.31 21.88
CA ASN A 110 -6.36 -4.42 21.12
C ASN A 110 -5.43 -5.64 21.02
N ASP A 111 -4.11 -5.45 21.05
CA ASP A 111 -3.10 -6.52 21.04
C ASP A 111 -1.82 -6.05 21.76
N PRO A 112 -1.85 -5.96 23.10
CA PRO A 112 -0.72 -5.46 23.88
C PRO A 112 0.54 -6.33 23.73
N GLY A 113 0.38 -7.62 23.43
CA GLY A 113 1.50 -8.53 23.17
C GLY A 113 2.22 -8.17 21.87
N PHE A 114 1.47 -7.95 20.80
CA PHE A 114 2.06 -7.49 19.53
C PHE A 114 2.63 -6.07 19.67
N PHE A 115 1.96 -5.17 20.39
CA PHE A 115 2.52 -3.84 20.68
C PHE A 115 3.89 -3.92 21.38
N SER A 116 4.01 -4.81 22.37
CA SER A 116 5.27 -5.04 23.08
C SER A 116 6.35 -5.62 22.18
N ALA A 117 5.98 -6.51 21.25
CA ALA A 117 6.89 -7.06 20.24
C ALA A 117 7.44 -5.97 19.31
N LEU A 118 6.58 -5.05 18.86
CA LEU A 118 7.00 -3.94 18.00
C LEU A 118 7.94 -2.98 18.71
N ARG A 119 7.73 -2.75 20.01
CA ARG A 119 8.67 -1.94 20.81
C ARG A 119 10.02 -2.64 20.94
N TRP A 120 10.00 -3.90 21.38
CA TRP A 120 11.21 -4.72 21.47
C TRP A 120 11.98 -4.77 20.14
N GLY A 121 11.30 -5.02 19.02
CA GLY A 121 11.95 -5.10 17.71
C GLY A 121 12.57 -3.79 17.25
N ARG A 122 12.05 -2.62 17.67
CA ARG A 122 12.66 -1.31 17.39
C ARG A 122 13.84 -0.99 18.31
N ASP A 123 13.80 -1.49 19.53
CA ASP A 123 14.80 -1.18 20.56
C ASP A 123 16.02 -2.12 20.46
N GLU A 124 15.81 -3.38 20.05
CA GLU A 124 16.83 -4.44 20.12
C GLU A 124 17.35 -4.93 18.75
N LEU A 125 16.61 -4.74 17.65
CA LEU A 125 17.03 -5.19 16.32
C LEU A 125 17.63 -4.04 15.50
N ASN A 126 18.61 -4.35 14.66
CA ASN A 126 19.29 -3.41 13.80
C ASN A 126 18.79 -3.55 12.35
N PRO A 127 18.11 -2.55 11.76
CA PRO A 127 17.61 -2.60 10.39
C PRO A 127 18.68 -2.83 9.30
N GLN A 128 19.97 -2.65 9.62
CA GLN A 128 21.09 -2.86 8.70
C GLN A 128 21.69 -4.26 8.77
N GLU A 129 21.45 -4.99 9.85
CA GLU A 129 22.07 -6.29 10.12
C GLU A 129 21.04 -7.41 10.28
N ASP A 130 19.81 -7.07 10.65
CA ASP A 130 18.73 -8.01 10.91
C ASP A 130 17.75 -8.13 9.75
N ILE A 131 17.32 -9.36 9.50
CA ILE A 131 16.27 -9.71 8.55
C ILE A 131 15.30 -10.66 9.26
N VAL A 132 14.03 -10.28 9.27
CA VAL A 132 12.96 -11.10 9.86
C VAL A 132 12.27 -11.93 8.78
N ALA A 133 11.95 -13.18 9.08
CA ALA A 133 10.99 -13.95 8.30
C ALA A 133 9.60 -13.83 8.92
N GLU A 134 8.61 -13.53 8.08
CA GLU A 134 7.18 -13.47 8.39
C GLU A 134 6.42 -14.32 7.37
N ALA A 135 5.22 -14.77 7.74
CA ALA A 135 4.33 -15.41 6.79
C ALA A 135 3.86 -14.41 5.73
N ILE A 136 3.74 -14.90 4.49
CA ILE A 136 3.27 -14.10 3.37
C ILE A 136 1.77 -13.85 3.52
N SER A 137 1.37 -12.61 3.34
CA SER A 137 -0.03 -12.22 3.26
C SER A 137 -0.30 -11.40 2.01
N GLU A 138 -1.53 -11.47 1.51
CA GLU A 138 -1.96 -10.64 0.40
C GLU A 138 -2.30 -9.23 0.87
N SER A 139 -2.55 -8.32 -0.09
CA SER A 139 -2.82 -6.92 0.20
C SER A 139 -3.98 -6.73 1.18
N TYR A 140 -3.76 -5.89 2.19
CA TYR A 140 -4.72 -5.55 3.26
C TYR A 140 -5.01 -6.66 4.29
N ASP A 141 -4.25 -7.75 4.28
CA ASP A 141 -4.24 -8.74 5.37
C ASP A 141 -3.27 -8.38 6.50
N ALA A 142 -3.35 -9.11 7.61
CA ALA A 142 -2.59 -8.81 8.82
C ALA A 142 -1.15 -9.36 8.85
N GLY A 143 -0.64 -9.97 7.77
CA GLY A 143 0.77 -10.41 7.70
C GLY A 143 1.73 -9.26 7.41
N ASN A 144 3.03 -9.51 7.62
CA ASN A 144 4.12 -8.55 7.40
C ASN A 144 4.03 -7.26 8.23
N ARG A 145 3.30 -7.30 9.35
CA ARG A 145 3.11 -6.13 10.21
C ARG A 145 4.30 -5.88 11.12
N PHE A 146 5.08 -6.92 11.46
CA PHE A 146 6.24 -6.76 12.32
C PHE A 146 7.31 -5.95 11.58
N SER A 147 7.72 -6.37 10.38
CA SER A 147 8.64 -5.61 9.53
C SER A 147 8.13 -4.20 9.20
N ALA A 148 6.86 -4.08 8.77
CA ALA A 148 6.29 -2.79 8.39
C ALA A 148 6.29 -1.75 9.52
N PHE A 149 6.10 -2.17 10.78
CA PHE A 149 6.08 -1.25 11.92
C PHE A 149 7.43 -1.11 12.61
N THR A 150 8.32 -2.09 12.56
CA THR A 150 9.65 -1.98 13.18
C THR A 150 10.66 -1.31 12.26
N GLY A 151 10.48 -1.43 10.94
CA GLY A 151 11.48 -1.03 9.94
C GLY A 151 12.56 -2.10 9.70
N ILE A 152 12.48 -3.26 10.35
CA ILE A 152 13.36 -4.39 10.10
C ILE A 152 12.94 -5.07 8.79
N PRO A 153 13.85 -5.26 7.82
CA PRO A 153 13.52 -5.89 6.54
C PRO A 153 12.94 -7.30 6.68
N THR A 154 12.03 -7.67 5.79
CA THR A 154 11.54 -9.05 5.59
C THR A 154 11.85 -9.53 4.18
N LEU A 155 11.82 -10.84 3.97
CA LEU A 155 12.05 -11.46 2.66
C LEU A 155 11.01 -10.99 1.64
N LEU A 156 9.73 -11.00 2.02
CA LEU A 156 8.63 -10.64 1.12
C LEU A 156 7.45 -10.12 1.93
N GLY A 157 7.13 -8.85 1.74
CA GLY A 157 5.96 -8.17 2.26
C GLY A 157 4.67 -8.57 1.53
N TRP A 158 3.82 -7.60 1.20
CA TRP A 158 2.66 -7.85 0.36
C TRP A 158 3.07 -7.93 -1.11
N PRO A 159 3.01 -9.12 -1.75
CA PRO A 159 3.62 -9.31 -3.07
C PRO A 159 3.00 -8.41 -4.14
N GLY A 160 1.68 -8.20 -4.07
CA GLY A 160 0.98 -7.26 -4.95
C GLY A 160 1.47 -5.82 -4.84
N HIS A 161 1.87 -5.37 -3.64
CA HIS A 161 2.43 -4.04 -3.46
C HIS A 161 3.90 -3.98 -3.90
N GLU A 162 4.71 -5.00 -3.63
CA GLU A 162 6.10 -5.00 -4.09
C GLU A 162 6.18 -4.98 -5.63
N ARG A 163 5.35 -5.76 -6.35
CA ARG A 163 5.27 -5.74 -7.82
C ARG A 163 4.88 -4.39 -8.42
N GLN A 164 4.21 -3.53 -7.66
CA GLN A 164 3.82 -2.21 -8.14
C GLN A 164 4.97 -1.18 -8.03
N TRP A 165 5.93 -1.42 -7.13
CA TRP A 165 6.98 -0.46 -6.79
C TRP A 165 8.36 -0.88 -7.32
N HIS A 166 8.51 -2.16 -7.69
CA HIS A 166 9.76 -2.75 -8.15
C HIS A 166 9.57 -3.48 -9.49
N SER A 167 10.62 -3.48 -10.31
CA SER A 167 10.60 -4.10 -11.65
C SER A 167 10.84 -5.61 -11.62
N ASP A 168 11.64 -6.11 -10.69
CA ASP A 168 11.85 -7.53 -10.42
C ASP A 168 11.98 -7.73 -8.91
N ILE A 169 11.14 -8.58 -8.35
CA ILE A 169 11.10 -8.88 -6.92
C ILE A 169 11.52 -10.32 -6.61
N ARG A 170 11.84 -11.14 -7.63
CA ARG A 170 12.13 -12.58 -7.47
C ARG A 170 11.10 -13.28 -6.57
N GLU A 171 9.82 -13.00 -6.80
CA GLU A 171 8.71 -13.42 -5.92
C GLU A 171 8.71 -14.92 -5.65
N ASP A 172 8.84 -15.73 -6.71
CA ASP A 172 8.80 -17.19 -6.59
C ASP A 172 9.92 -17.73 -5.70
N ALA A 173 11.12 -17.15 -5.81
CA ALA A 173 12.27 -17.56 -4.99
C ALA A 173 12.07 -17.18 -3.51
N ARG A 174 11.55 -15.97 -3.25
CA ARG A 174 11.26 -15.52 -1.88
C ARG A 174 10.09 -16.29 -1.25
N ARG A 175 9.05 -16.61 -2.05
CA ARG A 175 7.94 -17.48 -1.65
C ARG A 175 8.43 -18.87 -1.26
N ALA A 176 9.25 -19.47 -2.13
CA ALA A 176 9.84 -20.77 -1.87
C ALA A 176 10.71 -20.76 -0.60
N ALA A 177 11.53 -19.73 -0.39
CA ALA A 177 12.35 -19.59 0.81
C ALA A 177 11.49 -19.53 2.09
N ILE A 178 10.47 -18.66 2.12
CA ILE A 178 9.57 -18.55 3.28
C ILE A 178 8.83 -19.88 3.52
N GLU A 179 8.36 -20.52 2.46
CA GLU A 179 7.70 -21.83 2.55
C GLU A 179 8.64 -22.89 3.14
N THR A 180 9.84 -23.04 2.59
CA THR A 180 10.86 -23.96 3.12
C THR A 180 11.18 -23.68 4.58
N LEU A 181 11.28 -22.41 4.97
CA LEU A 181 11.54 -22.05 6.36
C LEU A 181 10.43 -22.53 7.31
N TYR A 182 9.15 -22.37 6.94
CA TYR A 182 8.03 -22.73 7.81
C TYR A 182 7.56 -24.19 7.66
N THR A 183 7.86 -24.88 6.56
CA THR A 183 7.36 -26.25 6.30
C THR A 183 8.42 -27.31 5.98
N GLY A 184 9.65 -26.91 5.66
CA GLY A 184 10.79 -27.78 5.41
C GLY A 184 11.33 -28.48 6.66
N ASP A 185 12.33 -29.34 6.46
CA ASP A 185 13.07 -29.99 7.55
C ASP A 185 14.23 -29.11 8.05
N ARG A 186 14.92 -29.54 9.12
CA ARG A 186 15.96 -28.69 9.74
C ARG A 186 17.12 -28.36 8.80
N PRO A 187 17.68 -29.29 8.01
CA PRO A 187 18.68 -28.96 6.99
C PRO A 187 18.19 -27.88 6.02
N ASP A 188 17.02 -28.06 5.40
CA ASP A 188 16.51 -27.10 4.41
C ASP A 188 16.22 -25.73 5.05
N GLN A 189 15.74 -25.70 6.30
CA GLN A 189 15.56 -24.48 7.08
C GLN A 189 16.89 -23.74 7.32
N LEU A 190 17.96 -24.47 7.65
CA LEU A 190 19.27 -23.87 7.91
C LEU A 190 19.86 -23.31 6.62
N ASP A 191 19.83 -24.07 5.52
CA ASP A 191 20.31 -23.60 4.22
C ASP A 191 19.56 -22.34 3.79
N THR A 192 18.23 -22.33 3.94
CA THR A 192 17.40 -21.14 3.67
C THR A 192 17.79 -19.95 4.54
N VAL A 193 18.02 -20.16 5.83
CA VAL A 193 18.45 -19.12 6.77
C VAL A 193 19.78 -18.50 6.33
N TYR A 194 20.74 -19.33 5.91
CA TYR A 194 22.06 -18.85 5.46
C TYR A 194 22.00 -18.15 4.10
N ASP A 195 21.30 -18.73 3.12
CA ASP A 195 21.19 -18.20 1.75
C ASP A 195 20.50 -16.84 1.70
N TRP A 196 19.54 -16.61 2.61
CA TRP A 196 18.73 -15.38 2.65
C TRP A 196 19.10 -14.45 3.81
N GLY A 197 20.11 -14.79 4.62
CA GLY A 197 20.58 -13.97 5.74
C GLY A 197 19.52 -13.73 6.82
N ILE A 198 18.62 -14.70 7.04
CA ILE A 198 17.50 -14.55 7.96
C ILE A 198 18.03 -14.61 9.39
N THR A 199 17.97 -13.50 10.12
CA THR A 199 18.47 -13.44 11.51
C THR A 199 17.40 -13.81 12.53
N HIS A 200 16.13 -13.58 12.19
CA HIS A 200 15.00 -13.82 13.09
C HIS A 200 13.79 -14.41 12.37
N VAL A 201 13.02 -15.24 13.07
CA VAL A 201 11.74 -15.76 12.60
C VAL A 201 10.64 -15.35 13.55
N VAL A 202 9.63 -14.70 13.00
CA VAL A 202 8.44 -14.26 13.74
C VAL A 202 7.40 -15.37 13.69
N VAL A 203 6.72 -15.63 14.80
CA VAL A 203 5.57 -16.54 14.89
C VAL A 203 4.43 -15.88 15.66
N GLY A 204 3.57 -15.20 14.93
CA GLY A 204 2.35 -14.55 15.39
C GLY A 204 1.08 -15.25 14.92
N HIS A 205 -0.02 -14.50 14.90
CA HIS A 205 -1.29 -14.98 14.38
C HIS A 205 -1.23 -15.32 12.87
N PRO A 206 -0.62 -14.49 11.99
CA PRO A 206 -0.52 -14.81 10.56
C PRO A 206 0.19 -16.15 10.29
N GLU A 207 1.31 -16.39 10.96
CA GLU A 207 2.10 -17.62 10.79
C GLU A 207 1.34 -18.85 11.30
N ARG A 208 0.65 -18.73 12.44
CA ARG A 208 -0.20 -19.82 12.95
C ARG A 208 -1.43 -20.08 12.07
N ALA A 209 -1.94 -19.07 11.40
CA ALA A 209 -3.05 -19.21 10.45
C ALA A 209 -2.59 -19.91 9.16
N ALA A 210 -1.41 -19.55 8.64
CA ALA A 210 -0.85 -20.13 7.41
C ALA A 210 -0.30 -21.55 7.61
N TYR A 211 0.45 -21.78 8.69
CA TYR A 211 1.25 -23.01 8.90
C TYR A 211 0.79 -23.87 10.08
N GLY A 212 -0.29 -23.45 10.75
CA GLY A 212 -0.91 -24.18 11.85
C GLY A 212 -0.46 -23.75 13.24
N VAL A 213 -1.31 -24.01 14.25
CA VAL A 213 -1.14 -23.51 15.63
C VAL A 213 0.12 -24.02 16.35
N ARG A 214 0.75 -25.09 15.85
CA ARG A 214 1.99 -25.67 16.39
C ARG A 214 3.24 -25.28 15.61
N VAL A 215 3.17 -24.36 14.65
CA VAL A 215 4.31 -23.97 13.81
C VAL A 215 5.56 -23.57 14.62
N SER A 216 5.38 -22.97 15.80
CA SER A 216 6.49 -22.65 16.71
C SER A 216 7.36 -23.85 17.11
N GLN A 217 6.81 -25.07 17.11
CA GLN A 217 7.56 -26.29 17.42
C GLN A 217 8.60 -26.64 16.37
N ARG A 218 8.44 -26.17 15.12
CA ARG A 218 9.42 -26.39 14.05
C ARG A 218 10.74 -25.67 14.31
N PHE A 219 10.68 -24.58 15.06
CA PHE A 219 11.85 -23.78 15.47
C PHE A 219 12.40 -24.22 16.84
N ALA A 220 12.03 -25.41 17.33
CA ALA A 220 12.59 -25.95 18.55
C ALA A 220 14.13 -26.04 18.46
N GLY A 221 14.80 -25.54 19.48
CA GLY A 221 16.27 -25.45 19.53
C GLY A 221 16.84 -24.10 19.06
N TRP A 222 16.02 -23.24 18.45
CA TRP A 222 16.39 -21.83 18.24
C TRP A 222 16.05 -20.99 19.47
N PRO A 223 16.93 -20.07 19.92
CA PRO A 223 16.64 -19.20 21.06
C PRO A 223 15.38 -18.36 20.83
N ILE A 224 14.48 -18.33 21.82
CA ILE A 224 13.36 -17.38 21.82
C ILE A 224 13.86 -16.09 22.46
N VAL A 225 14.04 -15.05 21.65
CA VAL A 225 14.55 -13.74 22.09
C VAL A 225 13.42 -12.79 22.52
N PHE A 226 12.19 -13.06 22.08
CA PHE A 226 11.00 -12.36 22.54
C PHE A 226 9.79 -13.28 22.57
N SER A 227 8.96 -13.17 23.60
CA SER A 227 7.76 -14.00 23.73
C SER A 227 6.64 -13.28 24.46
N THR A 228 5.45 -13.36 23.88
CA THR A 228 4.16 -12.99 24.47
C THR A 228 3.13 -14.06 24.11
N PRO A 229 1.92 -14.06 24.71
CA PRO A 229 0.86 -14.97 24.30
C PRO A 229 0.45 -14.81 22.82
N SER A 230 0.60 -13.62 22.22
CA SER A 230 0.21 -13.37 20.83
C SER A 230 1.33 -13.54 19.82
N LEU A 231 2.60 -13.49 20.23
CA LEU A 231 3.74 -13.56 19.30
C LEU A 231 5.01 -14.08 19.96
N GLN A 232 5.78 -14.89 19.22
CA GLN A 232 7.13 -15.30 19.58
C GLN A 232 8.12 -14.89 18.48
N VAL A 233 9.34 -14.52 18.86
CA VAL A 233 10.45 -14.27 17.93
C VAL A 233 11.60 -15.22 18.27
N PHE A 234 12.01 -15.98 17.26
CA PHE A 234 13.13 -16.91 17.34
C PHE A 234 14.35 -16.28 16.67
N GLN A 235 15.50 -16.34 17.32
CA GLN A 235 16.77 -15.98 16.70
C GLN A 235 17.33 -17.21 15.98
N THR A 236 17.73 -17.05 14.73
CA THR A 236 18.29 -18.15 13.94
C THR A 236 19.76 -18.36 14.32
N PRO A 237 20.37 -19.49 13.93
CA PRO A 237 21.81 -19.70 14.13
C PRO A 237 22.68 -18.85 13.18
N TYR A 238 22.09 -17.99 12.35
CA TYR A 238 22.82 -17.04 11.53
C TYR A 238 23.29 -15.87 12.42
N THR A 239 24.59 -15.62 12.42
CA THR A 239 25.19 -14.44 13.06
C THR A 239 25.94 -13.65 11.98
N PRO A 240 25.67 -12.34 11.82
CA PRO A 240 26.33 -11.50 10.82
C PRO A 240 27.87 -11.60 10.85
N ASP A 241 28.45 -11.79 12.04
CA ASP A 241 29.90 -11.92 12.26
C ASP A 241 30.50 -13.19 11.64
N VAL A 242 29.71 -14.26 11.51
CA VAL A 242 30.13 -15.52 10.86
C VAL A 242 30.35 -15.30 9.35
N PHE A 243 29.76 -14.24 8.78
CA PHE A 243 29.82 -13.89 7.36
C PHE A 243 30.98 -12.98 6.94
N ALA A 244 31.80 -12.46 7.87
CA ALA A 244 33.06 -11.80 7.48
C ALA A 244 34.02 -12.76 6.71
N ARG A 245 33.73 -14.06 6.68
CA ARG A 245 34.39 -15.06 5.83
C ARG A 245 33.70 -15.34 4.49
N LEU A 246 32.41 -15.00 4.33
CA LEU A 246 31.60 -15.39 3.17
C LEU A 246 31.24 -14.22 2.24
N LEU A 247 31.31 -12.96 2.71
CA LEU A 247 31.11 -11.79 1.84
C LEU A 247 32.30 -11.51 0.89
N TYR A 248 33.41 -12.22 1.03
CA TYR A 248 34.57 -12.13 0.13
C TYR A 248 34.64 -13.25 -0.91
N GLU A 249 33.69 -14.19 -0.95
CA GLU A 249 33.64 -15.20 -2.01
C GLU A 249 32.20 -15.36 -2.50
N ASP A 250 31.98 -15.13 -3.79
CA ASP A 250 30.71 -15.45 -4.46
C ASP A 250 30.41 -16.95 -4.29
N PRO A 251 29.31 -17.35 -3.63
CA PRO A 251 29.03 -18.76 -3.34
C PRO A 251 28.74 -19.60 -4.60
N VAL A 252 28.57 -18.99 -5.76
CA VAL A 252 28.35 -19.67 -7.04
C VAL A 252 29.63 -19.76 -7.88
N THR A 253 30.56 -18.81 -7.74
CA THR A 253 31.75 -18.73 -8.61
C THR A 253 33.09 -18.88 -7.89
N GLY A 254 33.12 -18.81 -6.55
CA GLY A 254 34.33 -18.95 -5.73
C GLY A 254 35.38 -17.86 -5.95
N ASN A 255 35.00 -16.73 -6.56
CA ASN A 255 35.91 -15.61 -6.78
C ASN A 255 35.62 -14.47 -5.81
N ALA A 256 36.70 -13.85 -5.34
CA ALA A 256 36.64 -12.62 -4.55
C ALA A 256 36.32 -11.41 -5.42
N GLN A 257 35.53 -10.48 -4.88
CA GLN A 257 35.36 -9.13 -5.44
C GLN A 257 36.62 -8.28 -5.23
#